data_AF-A0A9X3J130-F1
#
_entry.id   AF-A0A9X3J130-F1
#
_cell.length_a   1.000
_cell.length_b   1.000
_cell.length_c   1.000
_cell.angle_alpha   90.00
_cell.angle_beta   90.00
_cell.angle_gamma   90.00
#
_symmetry.space_group_name_H-M   'P 1'
#
loop_
_entity.id
_entity.type
_entity.pdbx_description
1 polymer ?
#
loop_
_entity_poly.entity_id
_entity_poly.type
_entity_poly.pdbx_seq_one_letter_code
_entity_poly.pdbx_strand_id
1 'polypeptide(L)'
;MARRARIGALVCLATCVATTGEQTAGTEADWDRPVKPPSDADAAEGRSRCKYEVGALPAETQGESYPSGEQIPIDHIVVLMQENRSFDHYFQMLPVRGQPEADVAPVHFSNPGPDGAPVSIYHQKQPCFGNTNHSWDAVHEQLAGGKMDGFVSTNEGKGDDVIDATLKGERAMGYYDEPDLPFYYWLANEFALGDRYFSSVPGPTWPNRMYLYAGSSYGRTVNVNFKPEATISTTW
;
A
#
# COMPACT_ATOMS: atom_id res chain seq x y z
N MET A 1 -23.29 -22.69 9.07
CA MET A 1 -21.97 -23.16 8.61
C MET A 1 -21.50 -22.23 7.49
N ALA A 2 -20.81 -21.14 7.83
CA ALA A 2 -20.23 -20.26 6.84
C ALA A 2 -19.01 -20.95 6.23
N ARG A 3 -19.06 -21.21 4.92
CA ARG A 3 -17.89 -21.68 4.18
C ARG A 3 -16.89 -20.52 4.17
N ARG A 4 -15.78 -20.67 4.87
CA ARG A 4 -14.61 -19.80 4.71
C ARG A 4 -14.20 -19.88 3.24
N ALA A 5 -14.49 -18.84 2.47
CA ALA A 5 -13.90 -18.67 1.15
C ALA A 5 -12.42 -18.40 1.39
N ARG A 6 -11.59 -19.45 1.26
CA ARG A 6 -10.14 -19.27 1.15
C ARG A 6 -9.89 -18.66 -0.23
N ILE A 7 -10.01 -17.34 -0.34
CA ILE A 7 -9.36 -16.59 -1.42
C ILE A 7 -7.89 -16.53 -1.02
N GLY A 8 -7.21 -17.66 -1.20
CA GLY A 8 -5.77 -17.76 -0.99
C GLY A 8 -5.07 -17.21 -2.20
N ALA A 9 -4.95 -15.88 -2.29
CA ALA A 9 -3.90 -15.28 -3.09
C ALA A 9 -2.62 -15.32 -2.22
N LEU A 10 -2.02 -16.49 -2.08
CA LEU A 10 -0.64 -16.57 -1.61
C LEU A 10 0.22 -16.03 -2.75
N VAL A 11 0.44 -14.71 -2.77
CA VAL A 11 1.50 -14.12 -3.59
C VAL A 11 2.81 -14.47 -2.90
N CYS A 12 3.30 -15.67 -3.18
CA CYS A 12 4.66 -16.05 -2.84
C CYS A 12 5.59 -15.27 -3.78
N LEU A 13 5.91 -14.02 -3.39
CA LEU A 13 6.95 -13.23 -4.02
C LEU A 13 8.29 -13.84 -3.60
N ALA A 14 8.73 -14.86 -4.34
CA ALA A 14 10.16 -15.00 -4.56
C ALA A 14 10.66 -13.64 -5.09
N THR A 15 11.78 -13.14 -4.57
CA THR A 15 12.34 -11.83 -4.89
C THR A 15 12.79 -11.77 -6.36
N CYS A 16 11.82 -11.61 -7.26
CA CYS A 16 12.06 -11.36 -8.67
C CYS A 16 12.49 -9.89 -8.81
N VAL A 17 13.75 -9.66 -9.15
CA VAL A 17 14.28 -8.32 -9.41
C VAL A 17 13.69 -7.86 -10.75
N ALA A 18 12.91 -6.77 -10.72
CA ALA A 18 12.37 -6.15 -11.92
C ALA A 18 13.52 -5.62 -12.81
N THR A 19 13.43 -5.88 -14.11
CA THR A 19 14.35 -5.36 -15.12
C THR A 19 14.29 -3.82 -15.18
N THR A 20 15.45 -3.17 -15.28
CA THR A 20 15.57 -1.72 -15.44
C THR A 20 15.30 -1.33 -16.89
N GLY A 21 14.17 -0.69 -17.17
CA GLY A 21 13.81 -0.16 -18.49
C GLY A 21 12.48 0.60 -18.46
N GLU A 22 12.29 1.54 -19.39
CA GLU A 22 11.01 2.26 -19.54
C GLU A 22 9.93 1.27 -19.97
N GLN A 23 8.93 1.07 -19.11
CA GLN A 23 7.86 0.12 -19.33
C GLN A 23 6.72 0.81 -20.07
N THR A 24 6.55 0.48 -21.35
CA THR A 24 5.36 0.91 -22.08
C THR A 24 4.21 0.00 -21.69
N ALA A 25 3.13 0.58 -21.18
CA ALA A 25 1.84 -0.09 -21.10
C ALA A 25 1.55 -0.69 -22.49
N GLY A 26 1.29 -2.00 -22.54
CA GLY A 26 0.89 -2.68 -23.78
C GLY A 26 -0.36 -2.03 -24.38
N THR A 27 -0.67 -2.37 -25.62
CA THR A 27 -1.92 -1.93 -26.25
C THR A 27 -3.12 -2.67 -25.66
N GLU A 28 -4.33 -2.14 -25.86
CA GLU A 28 -5.58 -2.84 -25.50
C GLU A 28 -5.62 -4.25 -26.12
N ALA A 29 -5.17 -4.40 -27.37
CA ALA A 29 -5.05 -5.69 -28.04
C ALA A 29 -4.05 -6.63 -27.34
N ASP A 30 -3.00 -6.10 -26.71
CA ASP A 30 -2.05 -6.92 -25.93
C ASP A 30 -2.68 -7.43 -24.63
N TRP A 31 -3.66 -6.71 -24.08
CA TRP A 31 -4.35 -7.04 -22.83
C TRP A 31 -5.53 -7.98 -23.05
N ASP A 32 -6.24 -7.82 -24.16
CA ASP A 32 -7.40 -8.64 -24.53
C ASP A 32 -7.03 -9.89 -25.35
N ARG A 33 -5.72 -10.16 -25.51
CA ARG A 33 -5.27 -11.33 -26.26
C ARG A 33 -5.78 -12.63 -25.62
N PRO A 34 -6.20 -13.62 -26.42
CA PRO A 34 -6.61 -14.91 -25.87
C PRO A 34 -5.41 -15.63 -25.26
N VAL A 35 -5.56 -16.04 -24.00
CA VAL A 35 -4.58 -16.86 -23.28
C VAL A 35 -5.19 -18.20 -22.96
N LYS A 36 -4.48 -19.28 -23.29
CA LYS A 36 -4.76 -20.60 -22.71
C LYS A 36 -3.96 -20.70 -21.40
N PRO A 37 -4.61 -20.79 -20.23
CA PRO A 37 -3.90 -20.92 -18.98
C PRO A 37 -2.99 -22.16 -18.96
N PRO A 38 -1.79 -22.08 -18.36
CA PRO A 38 -0.93 -23.24 -18.14
C PRO A 38 -1.54 -24.17 -17.08
N SER A 39 -0.98 -25.39 -16.95
CA SER A 39 -1.32 -26.23 -15.81
C SER A 39 -0.90 -25.53 -14.50
N ASP A 40 -1.58 -25.83 -13.40
CA ASP A 40 -1.24 -25.25 -12.09
C ASP A 40 0.21 -25.52 -11.68
N ALA A 41 0.75 -26.69 -12.06
CA ALA A 41 2.13 -27.08 -11.79
C ALA A 41 3.12 -26.21 -12.56
N ASP A 42 2.89 -26.00 -13.86
CA ASP A 42 3.73 -25.15 -14.71
C ASP A 42 3.68 -23.69 -14.25
N ALA A 43 2.49 -23.22 -13.84
CA ALA A 43 2.30 -21.87 -13.32
C ALA A 43 3.08 -21.66 -12.02
N ALA A 44 2.97 -22.60 -11.07
CA ALA A 44 3.70 -22.56 -9.82
C ALA A 44 5.21 -22.61 -10.02
N GLU A 45 5.70 -23.50 -10.90
CA GLU A 45 7.11 -23.56 -11.27
C GLU A 45 7.58 -22.23 -11.89
N GLY A 46 6.80 -21.69 -12.83
CA GLY A 46 7.08 -20.40 -13.46
C GLY A 46 7.22 -19.25 -12.45
N ARG A 47 6.31 -19.16 -11.48
CA ARG A 47 6.37 -18.15 -10.41
C ARG A 47 7.61 -18.36 -9.53
N SER A 48 7.87 -19.60 -9.10
CA SER A 48 9.04 -19.90 -8.25
C SER A 48 10.40 -19.61 -8.92
N ARG A 49 10.45 -19.62 -10.25
CA ARG A 49 11.65 -19.35 -11.05
C ARG A 49 11.71 -17.93 -11.61
N CYS A 50 10.77 -17.06 -11.23
CA CYS A 50 10.67 -15.70 -11.78
C CYS A 50 10.60 -15.67 -13.32
N LYS A 51 9.88 -16.61 -13.92
CA LYS A 51 9.77 -16.76 -15.38
C LYS A 51 8.98 -15.61 -16.04
N TYR A 52 8.04 -15.01 -15.31
CA TYR A 52 7.08 -14.06 -15.85
C TYR A 52 7.61 -12.64 -15.74
N GLU A 53 7.60 -11.94 -16.87
CA GLU A 53 8.03 -10.56 -16.97
C GLU A 53 6.84 -9.60 -16.81
N VAL A 54 7.16 -8.30 -16.71
CA VAL A 54 6.14 -7.27 -16.74
C VAL A 54 5.30 -7.37 -18.02
N GLY A 55 3.98 -7.22 -17.87
CA GLY A 55 3.02 -7.36 -18.96
C GLY A 55 2.48 -8.78 -19.13
N ALA A 56 2.95 -9.75 -18.33
CA ALA A 56 2.30 -11.05 -18.24
C ALA A 56 0.88 -10.90 -17.67
N LEU A 57 -0.09 -11.54 -18.33
CA LEU A 57 -1.49 -11.51 -17.92
C LEU A 57 -1.74 -12.50 -16.78
N PRO A 58 -2.68 -12.23 -15.86
CA PRO A 58 -3.02 -13.18 -14.79
C PRO A 58 -3.32 -14.61 -15.28
N ALA A 59 -3.96 -14.73 -16.45
CA ALA A 59 -4.25 -16.02 -17.07
C ALA A 59 -2.97 -16.80 -17.49
N GLU A 60 -1.85 -16.12 -17.73
CA GLU A 60 -0.55 -16.73 -18.05
C GLU A 60 0.18 -17.19 -16.79
N THR A 61 -0.12 -16.59 -15.64
CA THR A 61 0.69 -16.73 -14.42
C THR A 61 0.03 -17.50 -13.29
N GLN A 62 -1.31 -17.65 -13.25
CA GLN A 62 -2.01 -18.25 -12.10
C GLN A 62 -2.16 -19.78 -12.21
N GLY A 63 -2.52 -20.28 -13.39
CA GLY A 63 -2.85 -21.70 -13.64
C GLY A 63 -4.32 -21.89 -14.01
N GLU A 64 -4.67 -23.01 -14.65
CA GLU A 64 -6.00 -23.29 -15.19
C GLU A 64 -7.11 -23.48 -14.13
N SER A 65 -6.76 -23.78 -12.87
CA SER A 65 -7.79 -23.91 -11.81
C SER A 65 -8.26 -22.57 -11.24
N TYR A 66 -7.57 -21.46 -11.55
CA TYR A 66 -7.93 -20.13 -11.08
C TYR A 66 -8.88 -19.44 -12.06
N PRO A 67 -10.01 -18.90 -11.58
CA PRO A 67 -10.93 -18.19 -12.45
C PRO A 67 -10.26 -16.95 -13.06
N SER A 68 -10.44 -16.76 -14.36
CA SER A 68 -9.96 -15.58 -15.09
C SER A 68 -11.07 -14.96 -15.93
N GLY A 69 -11.04 -13.64 -16.08
CA GLY A 69 -12.08 -12.89 -16.81
C GLY A 69 -13.49 -13.17 -16.27
N GLU A 70 -14.40 -13.57 -17.17
CA GLU A 70 -15.81 -13.87 -16.86
C GLU A 70 -16.01 -15.04 -15.88
N GLN A 71 -14.99 -15.86 -15.63
CA GLN A 71 -15.06 -16.94 -14.65
C GLN A 71 -14.99 -16.42 -13.20
N ILE A 72 -14.52 -15.18 -13.00
CA ILE A 72 -14.44 -14.55 -11.68
C ILE A 72 -15.87 -14.18 -11.28
N PRO A 73 -16.43 -14.75 -10.20
CA PRO A 73 -17.83 -14.55 -9.83
C PRO A 73 -18.03 -13.23 -9.05
N ILE A 74 -17.57 -12.12 -9.62
CA ILE A 74 -17.65 -10.78 -9.04
C ILE A 74 -18.28 -9.83 -10.06
N ASP A 75 -19.54 -9.44 -9.82
CA ASP A 75 -20.26 -8.50 -10.69
C ASP A 75 -19.99 -7.03 -10.35
N HIS A 76 -19.58 -6.77 -9.11
CA HIS A 76 -19.42 -5.41 -8.59
C HIS A 76 -18.14 -5.27 -7.78
N ILE A 77 -17.33 -4.27 -8.14
CA ILE A 77 -16.14 -3.88 -7.40
C ILE A 77 -16.40 -2.49 -6.81
N VAL A 78 -16.39 -2.40 -5.49
CA VAL A 78 -16.47 -1.13 -4.77
C VAL A 78 -15.08 -0.77 -4.26
N VAL A 79 -14.55 0.36 -4.72
CA VAL A 79 -13.23 0.85 -4.31
C VAL A 79 -13.39 1.97 -3.29
N LEU A 80 -12.97 1.73 -2.06
CA LEU A 80 -12.92 2.74 -0.99
C LEU A 80 -11.47 3.19 -0.77
N MET A 81 -11.10 4.35 -1.31
CA MET A 81 -9.79 4.95 -1.09
C MET A 81 -9.81 5.84 0.15
N GLN A 82 -8.99 5.48 1.15
CA GLN A 82 -8.83 6.23 2.40
C GLN A 82 -7.59 7.14 2.38
N GLU A 83 -7.44 7.95 3.42
CA GLU A 83 -6.40 8.97 3.65
C GLU A 83 -6.16 9.08 5.17
N ASN A 84 -4.99 9.38 5.73
CA ASN A 84 -3.58 9.17 5.34
C ASN A 84 -2.98 8.31 6.47
N ARG A 85 -2.91 6.99 6.28
CA ARG A 85 -2.54 6.04 7.33
C ARG A 85 -1.62 4.96 6.76
N SER A 86 -0.45 4.77 7.39
CA SER A 86 0.44 3.65 7.08
C SER A 86 -0.12 2.34 7.64
N PHE A 87 0.39 1.22 7.13
CA PHE A 87 0.01 -0.11 7.61
C PHE A 87 0.30 -0.26 9.11
N ASP A 88 1.53 0.02 9.55
CA ASP A 88 1.93 -0.07 10.95
C ASP A 88 1.09 0.83 11.87
N HIS A 89 0.68 2.01 11.42
CA HIS A 89 -0.14 2.89 12.24
C HIS A 89 -1.52 2.27 12.57
N TYR A 90 -2.08 1.42 11.70
CA TYR A 90 -3.32 0.69 11.99
C TYR A 90 -3.06 -0.70 12.60
N PHE A 91 -2.04 -1.40 12.12
CA PHE A 91 -1.90 -2.84 12.24
C PHE A 91 -0.59 -3.30 12.88
N GLN A 92 0.18 -2.42 13.55
CA GLN A 92 1.41 -2.79 14.27
C GLN A 92 1.23 -4.01 15.19
N MET A 93 0.05 -4.15 15.80
CA MET A 93 -0.26 -5.24 16.74
C MET A 93 -0.93 -6.44 16.09
N LEU A 94 -1.24 -6.40 14.79
CA LEU A 94 -1.94 -7.48 14.07
C LEU A 94 -1.28 -8.87 14.22
N PRO A 95 0.07 -9.02 14.28
CA PRO A 95 0.72 -10.31 14.54
C PRO A 95 0.25 -11.03 15.81
N VAL A 96 -0.07 -10.27 16.87
CA VAL A 96 -0.58 -10.85 18.13
C VAL A 96 -2.10 -10.77 18.25
N ARG A 97 -2.79 -10.27 17.22
CA ARG A 97 -4.26 -10.09 17.15
C ARG A 97 -4.92 -10.94 16.05
N GLY A 98 -4.23 -11.95 15.54
CA GLY A 98 -4.83 -12.99 14.69
C GLY A 98 -4.08 -13.31 13.40
N GLN A 99 -3.19 -12.42 12.92
CA GLN A 99 -2.39 -12.66 11.71
C GLN A 99 -0.89 -12.67 12.01
N PRO A 100 -0.32 -13.77 12.57
CA PRO A 100 1.06 -13.83 13.06
C PRO A 100 2.14 -13.59 12.00
N GLU A 101 1.79 -13.68 10.72
CA GLU A 101 2.71 -13.47 9.59
C GLU A 101 2.66 -12.04 9.02
N ALA A 102 1.81 -11.16 9.55
CA ALA A 102 1.68 -9.79 9.04
C ALA A 102 3.02 -9.04 9.13
N ASP A 103 3.46 -8.47 8.00
CA ASP A 103 4.70 -7.69 7.92
C ASP A 103 4.53 -6.31 8.55
N VAL A 104 5.05 -6.14 9.77
CA VAL A 104 5.03 -4.88 10.53
C VAL A 104 6.43 -4.49 10.97
N ALA A 105 6.62 -3.23 11.33
CA ALA A 105 7.88 -2.79 11.95
C ALA A 105 8.25 -3.64 13.18
N PRO A 106 9.55 -3.89 13.44
CA PRO A 106 9.99 -4.61 14.63
C PRO A 106 9.51 -3.93 15.92
N VAL A 107 9.22 -4.72 16.96
CA VAL A 107 8.68 -4.23 18.25
C VAL A 107 9.59 -3.21 18.95
N HIS A 108 10.88 -3.18 18.62
CA HIS A 108 11.87 -2.25 19.15
C HIS A 108 12.32 -1.20 18.12
N PHE A 109 11.54 -1.01 17.06
CA PHE A 109 11.81 0.00 16.06
C PHE A 109 11.78 1.40 16.69
N SER A 110 12.74 2.22 16.30
CA SER A 110 12.88 3.58 16.78
C SER A 110 13.54 4.46 15.72
N ASN A 111 13.40 5.78 15.90
CA ASN A 111 14.07 6.79 15.10
C ASN A 111 14.89 7.72 15.98
N PRO A 112 15.96 8.34 15.46
CA PRO A 112 16.67 9.37 16.20
C PRO A 112 15.75 10.60 16.40
N GLY A 113 15.65 11.05 17.65
CA GLY A 113 15.04 12.32 18.03
C GLY A 113 15.94 13.52 17.71
N PRO A 114 15.44 14.75 17.89
CA PRO A 114 16.20 15.97 17.61
C PRO A 114 17.51 16.10 18.40
N ASP A 115 17.60 15.47 19.58
CA ASP A 115 18.78 15.40 20.44
C ASP A 115 19.61 14.13 20.24
N GLY A 116 19.23 13.28 19.28
CA GLY A 116 19.82 11.98 19.01
C GLY A 116 19.33 10.84 19.92
N ALA A 117 18.45 11.12 20.90
CA ALA A 117 17.86 10.07 21.72
C ALA A 117 16.85 9.25 20.90
N PRO A 118 16.75 7.92 21.12
CA PRO A 118 15.81 7.10 20.37
C PRO A 118 14.36 7.41 20.75
N VAL A 119 13.53 7.60 19.73
CA VAL A 119 12.07 7.70 19.83
C VAL A 119 11.48 6.39 19.34
N SER A 120 10.96 5.58 20.26
CA SER A 120 10.32 4.30 19.94
C SER A 120 8.91 4.49 19.37
N ILE A 121 8.45 3.50 18.62
CA ILE A 121 7.02 3.36 18.34
C ILE A 121 6.21 3.27 19.64
N TYR A 122 5.01 3.86 19.65
CA TYR A 122 4.17 3.89 20.85
C TYR A 122 2.69 3.76 20.54
N HIS A 123 1.93 3.26 21.51
CA HIS A 123 0.48 3.15 21.41
C HIS A 123 -0.18 4.54 21.47
N GLN A 124 -0.71 4.99 20.33
CA GLN A 124 -1.40 6.25 20.15
C GLN A 124 -2.79 6.19 20.81
N LYS A 125 -3.03 7.04 21.81
CA LYS A 125 -4.30 7.07 22.54
C LYS A 125 -5.30 8.10 22.04
N GLN A 126 -4.82 9.10 21.29
CA GLN A 126 -5.66 10.19 20.80
C GLN A 126 -6.03 9.93 19.33
N PRO A 127 -7.32 9.97 18.95
CA PRO A 127 -7.74 9.83 17.56
C PRO A 127 -7.36 11.06 16.72
N CYS A 128 -7.26 12.22 17.36
CA CYS A 128 -6.90 13.48 16.74
C CYS A 128 -5.45 13.84 17.09
N PHE A 129 -4.60 13.89 16.08
CA PHE A 129 -3.21 14.35 16.18
C PHE A 129 -2.85 15.15 14.92
N GLY A 130 -1.80 15.97 15.01
CA GLY A 130 -1.36 16.79 13.88
C GLY A 130 -0.96 15.94 12.69
N ASN A 131 -1.31 16.37 11.48
CA ASN A 131 -0.97 15.65 10.25
C ASN A 131 0.54 15.35 10.20
N THR A 132 0.90 14.12 9.82
CA THR A 132 2.29 13.73 9.57
C THR A 132 2.70 14.20 8.18
N ASN A 133 3.96 14.55 8.02
CA ASN A 133 4.51 15.01 6.75
C ASN A 133 4.62 13.84 5.76
N HIS A 134 3.84 13.90 4.69
CA HIS A 134 3.78 12.92 3.62
C HIS A 134 4.05 13.55 2.23
N SER A 135 4.75 14.69 2.22
CA SER A 135 5.31 15.27 1.00
C SER A 135 6.35 14.34 0.36
N TRP A 136 6.58 14.50 -0.95
CA TRP A 136 7.57 13.69 -1.69
C TRP A 136 8.94 13.72 -1.02
N ASP A 137 9.48 14.91 -0.73
CA ASP A 137 10.82 15.04 -0.13
C ASP A 137 10.88 14.38 1.25
N ALA A 138 9.86 14.61 2.09
CA ALA A 138 9.80 14.01 3.42
C ALA A 138 9.75 12.49 3.38
N VAL A 139 8.91 11.88 2.53
CA VAL A 139 8.81 10.42 2.45
C VAL A 139 10.12 9.80 1.98
N HIS A 140 10.86 10.44 1.07
CA HIS A 140 12.18 9.94 0.65
C HIS A 140 13.22 10.03 1.77
N GLU A 141 13.20 11.12 2.55
CA GLU A 141 14.02 11.24 3.77
C GLU A 141 13.62 10.20 4.84
N GLN A 142 12.33 9.89 4.97
CA GLN A 142 11.82 8.86 5.88
C GLN A 142 12.32 7.47 5.51
N LEU A 143 12.22 7.11 4.23
CA LEU A 143 12.68 5.83 3.71
C LEU A 143 14.20 5.69 3.79
N ALA A 144 14.94 6.79 3.60
CA ALA A 144 16.39 6.89 3.79
C ALA A 144 17.20 5.75 3.13
N GLY A 145 16.82 5.35 1.91
CA GLY A 145 17.47 4.24 1.20
C GLY A 145 17.32 2.88 1.90
N GLY A 146 16.25 2.69 2.68
CA GLY A 146 15.95 1.48 3.44
C GLY A 146 16.39 1.52 4.90
N LYS A 147 17.01 2.62 5.37
CA LYS A 147 17.34 2.78 6.80
C LYS A 147 16.12 3.07 7.66
N MET A 148 15.08 3.66 7.06
CA MET A 148 13.82 3.96 7.74
C MET A 148 13.99 4.89 8.96
N ASP A 149 14.95 5.84 8.92
CA ASP A 149 15.38 6.64 10.09
C ASP A 149 15.03 8.14 10.04
N GLY A 150 14.20 8.56 9.09
CA GLY A 150 13.81 9.98 8.91
C GLY A 150 12.39 10.36 9.36
N PHE A 151 11.61 9.45 9.95
CA PHE A 151 10.22 9.71 10.39
C PHE A 151 10.12 10.84 11.41
N VAL A 152 10.95 10.84 12.44
CA VAL A 152 10.89 11.87 13.48
C VAL A 152 11.38 13.22 12.96
N SER A 153 12.52 13.25 12.27
CA SER A 153 13.16 14.49 11.81
C SER A 153 12.33 15.24 10.76
N THR A 154 11.69 14.53 9.83
CA THR A 154 10.82 15.13 8.80
C THR A 154 9.50 15.67 9.35
N ASN A 155 9.15 15.27 10.57
CA ASN A 155 7.92 15.66 11.25
C ASN A 155 8.16 16.70 12.38
N GLU A 156 9.36 16.82 12.96
CA GLU A 156 9.63 17.83 14.00
C GLU A 156 9.45 19.25 13.43
N GLY A 157 8.46 19.98 13.97
CA GLY A 157 8.13 21.34 13.55
C GLY A 157 7.46 21.47 12.17
N LYS A 158 7.11 20.35 11.51
CA LYS A 158 6.68 20.32 10.10
C LYS A 158 5.52 19.36 9.86
N GLY A 159 4.47 19.80 9.16
CA GLY A 159 3.53 18.95 8.41
C GLY A 159 3.69 19.16 6.90
N ASP A 160 2.80 18.60 6.07
CA ASP A 160 2.86 18.73 4.60
C ASP A 160 3.01 20.16 4.10
N ASP A 161 2.11 21.04 4.53
CA ASP A 161 2.03 22.43 4.07
C ASP A 161 2.17 23.45 5.22
N VAL A 162 2.55 22.98 6.41
CA VAL A 162 2.57 23.81 7.64
C VAL A 162 3.91 23.66 8.34
N ILE A 163 4.54 24.78 8.65
CA ILE A 163 5.65 24.85 9.60
C ILE A 163 5.07 25.35 10.92
N ASP A 164 5.09 24.48 11.92
CA ASP A 164 4.57 24.76 13.26
C ASP A 164 5.47 24.09 14.28
N ALA A 165 6.26 24.90 14.99
CA ALA A 165 7.22 24.45 15.99
C ALA A 165 6.59 23.72 17.19
N THR A 166 5.26 23.77 17.34
CA THR A 166 4.54 22.99 18.36
C THR A 166 4.35 21.54 17.95
N LEU A 167 4.47 21.20 16.66
CA LEU A 167 4.38 19.83 16.17
C LEU A 167 5.62 19.02 16.55
N LYS A 168 5.41 17.95 17.32
CA LYS A 168 6.47 17.01 17.70
C LYS A 168 6.60 15.87 16.69
N GLY A 169 7.83 15.58 16.29
CA GLY A 169 8.17 14.55 15.31
C GLY A 169 7.76 13.15 15.75
N GLU A 170 7.75 12.93 17.07
CA GLU A 170 7.31 11.69 17.71
C GLU A 170 5.94 11.21 17.22
N ARG A 171 5.03 12.13 16.84
CA ARG A 171 3.69 11.77 16.33
C ARG A 171 3.71 10.84 15.10
N ALA A 172 4.81 10.79 14.35
CA ALA A 172 4.99 9.85 13.24
C ALA A 172 5.24 8.39 13.68
N MET A 173 5.51 8.17 14.97
CA MET A 173 5.85 6.87 15.56
C MET A 173 4.64 6.22 16.29
N GLY A 174 3.47 6.84 16.24
CA GLY A 174 2.27 6.31 16.88
C GLY A 174 1.63 5.15 16.10
N TYR A 175 1.12 4.14 16.82
CA TYR A 175 0.27 3.06 16.28
C TYR A 175 -0.99 2.85 17.10
N TYR A 176 -2.06 2.35 16.48
CA TYR A 176 -3.27 1.88 17.16
C TYR A 176 -3.28 0.36 17.34
N ASP A 177 -4.05 -0.12 18.33
CA ASP A 177 -4.30 -1.54 18.58
C ASP A 177 -5.79 -1.87 18.33
N GLU A 178 -6.14 -3.14 18.40
CA GLU A 178 -7.50 -3.65 18.19
C GLU A 178 -8.58 -2.91 19.01
N PRO A 179 -8.37 -2.55 20.30
CA PRO A 179 -9.38 -1.80 21.04
C PRO A 179 -9.68 -0.40 20.49
N ASP A 180 -8.74 0.22 19.78
CA ASP A 180 -8.94 1.54 19.16
C ASP A 180 -9.61 1.42 17.78
N LEU A 181 -9.27 0.37 17.03
CA LEU A 181 -9.72 0.13 15.66
C LEU A 181 -10.41 -1.25 15.47
N PRO A 182 -11.43 -1.59 16.28
CA PRO A 182 -11.97 -2.97 16.32
C PRO A 182 -12.58 -3.40 14.97
N PHE A 183 -13.17 -2.47 14.23
CA PHE A 183 -13.71 -2.75 12.90
C PHE A 183 -12.63 -3.15 11.89
N TYR A 184 -11.46 -2.50 11.90
CA TYR A 184 -10.38 -2.79 10.97
C TYR A 184 -9.68 -4.11 11.29
N TYR A 185 -9.50 -4.42 12.58
CA TYR A 185 -8.97 -5.73 13.00
C TYR A 185 -9.94 -6.87 12.70
N TRP A 186 -11.25 -6.64 12.82
CA TRP A 186 -12.26 -7.58 12.35
C TRP A 186 -12.16 -7.83 10.84
N LEU A 187 -12.07 -6.77 10.02
CA LEU A 187 -11.88 -6.92 8.57
C LEU A 187 -10.62 -7.71 8.23
N ALA A 188 -9.49 -7.39 8.87
CA ALA A 188 -8.20 -8.04 8.64
C ALA A 188 -8.20 -9.54 9.00
N ASN A 189 -9.02 -9.96 9.97
CA ASN A 189 -9.10 -11.35 10.40
C ASN A 189 -10.15 -12.18 9.66
N GLU A 190 -11.19 -11.54 9.11
CA GLU A 190 -12.27 -12.23 8.37
C GLU A 190 -12.05 -12.25 6.86
N PHE A 191 -11.35 -11.26 6.31
CA PHE A 191 -11.13 -11.09 4.87
C PHE A 191 -9.63 -11.07 4.50
N ALA A 192 -9.35 -11.02 3.20
CA ALA A 192 -7.98 -10.89 2.71
C ALA A 192 -7.43 -9.48 3.00
N LEU A 193 -6.19 -9.43 3.46
CA LEU A 193 -5.42 -8.21 3.69
C LEU A 193 -4.11 -8.29 2.91
N GLY A 194 -3.70 -7.21 2.26
CA GLY A 194 -2.36 -7.07 1.69
C GLY A 194 -1.45 -6.33 2.66
N ASP A 195 -0.53 -7.04 3.30
CA ASP A 195 0.51 -6.48 4.19
C ASP A 195 1.78 -6.05 3.44
N ARG A 196 1.82 -6.28 2.12
CA ARG A 196 2.85 -5.78 1.18
C ARG A 196 2.23 -4.94 0.05
N TYR A 197 1.25 -4.12 0.38
CA TYR A 197 0.61 -3.17 -0.55
C TYR A 197 1.18 -1.76 -0.34
N PHE A 198 1.96 -1.29 -1.31
CA PHE A 198 2.68 -0.02 -1.24
C PHE A 198 1.99 1.06 -2.08
N SER A 199 2.19 2.32 -1.70
CA SER A 199 1.82 3.45 -2.56
C SER A 199 2.58 3.37 -3.89
N SER A 200 1.91 3.71 -4.99
CA SER A 200 2.56 3.76 -6.31
C SER A 200 3.63 4.84 -6.36
N VAL A 201 3.42 5.93 -5.61
CA VAL A 201 4.40 7.00 -5.39
C VAL A 201 4.64 7.18 -3.89
N PRO A 202 5.90 7.15 -3.42
CA PRO A 202 6.27 7.51 -2.05
C PRO A 202 6.14 9.04 -1.86
N GLY A 203 4.93 9.48 -1.58
CA GLY A 203 4.57 10.90 -1.52
C GLY A 203 3.08 11.10 -1.29
N PRO A 204 2.54 12.26 -1.65
CA PRO A 204 1.27 12.70 -1.11
C PRO A 204 0.05 12.12 -1.85
N THR A 205 -1.14 12.55 -1.43
CA THR A 205 -2.45 12.11 -1.91
C THR A 205 -2.62 12.14 -3.43
N TRP A 206 -2.43 13.30 -4.08
CA TRP A 206 -2.85 13.46 -5.48
C TRP A 206 -2.13 12.55 -6.47
N PRO A 207 -0.78 12.40 -6.43
CA PRO A 207 -0.09 11.43 -7.26
C PRO A 207 -0.68 10.02 -7.12
N ASN A 208 -0.88 9.54 -5.89
CA ASN A 208 -1.42 8.19 -5.64
C ASN A 208 -2.88 8.04 -6.09
N ARG A 209 -3.68 9.10 -5.98
CA ARG A 209 -5.06 9.12 -6.50
C ARG A 209 -5.09 9.08 -8.03
N MET A 210 -4.14 9.70 -8.71
CA MET A 210 -3.98 9.57 -10.17
C MET A 210 -3.59 8.13 -10.55
N TYR A 211 -2.68 7.50 -9.80
CA TYR A 211 -2.36 6.08 -10.00
C TYR A 211 -3.56 5.17 -9.81
N LEU A 212 -4.42 5.42 -8.81
CA LEU A 212 -5.63 4.63 -8.62
C LEU A 212 -6.56 4.69 -9.85
N TYR A 213 -6.72 5.86 -10.46
CA TYR A 213 -7.65 6.04 -11.59
C TYR A 213 -7.05 5.72 -12.96
N ALA A 214 -5.75 5.92 -13.14
CA ALA A 214 -5.12 5.94 -14.46
C ALA A 214 -3.79 5.17 -14.55
N GLY A 215 -3.34 4.53 -13.46
CA GLY A 215 -2.08 3.77 -13.44
C GLY A 215 -0.81 4.62 -13.59
N SER A 216 -0.93 5.96 -13.56
CA SER A 216 0.20 6.89 -13.65
C SER A 216 -0.18 8.24 -13.03
N SER A 217 0.81 8.94 -12.47
CA SER A 217 0.66 10.35 -12.05
C SER A 217 1.14 11.36 -13.10
N TYR A 218 1.56 10.89 -14.28
CA TYR A 218 2.18 11.73 -15.32
C TYR A 218 3.36 12.57 -14.78
N GLY A 219 4.17 11.97 -13.92
CA GLY A 219 5.33 12.62 -13.29
C GLY A 219 4.99 13.59 -12.16
N ARG A 220 3.74 13.67 -11.70
CA ARG A 220 3.37 14.50 -10.55
C ARG A 220 3.84 13.88 -9.25
N THR A 221 4.47 14.69 -8.41
CA THR A 221 5.01 14.32 -7.09
C THR A 221 4.44 15.13 -5.94
N VAL A 222 3.63 16.16 -6.23
CA VAL A 222 3.07 17.08 -5.24
C VAL A 222 1.56 17.05 -5.26
N ASN A 223 0.96 17.45 -4.14
CA ASN A 223 -0.46 17.77 -4.10
C ASN A 223 -0.74 18.94 -5.06
N VAL A 224 -1.72 18.77 -5.93
CA VAL A 224 -2.19 19.82 -6.82
C VAL A 224 -3.54 20.29 -6.32
N ASN A 225 -3.69 21.59 -6.10
CA ASN A 225 -5.03 22.16 -5.95
C ASN A 225 -5.68 22.18 -7.33
N PHE A 226 -6.29 21.05 -7.72
CA PHE A 226 -7.23 21.05 -8.82
C PHE A 226 -8.45 21.84 -8.37
N LYS A 227 -8.54 23.09 -8.82
CA LYS A 227 -9.79 23.83 -8.88
C LYS A 227 -10.33 23.59 -10.29
N PRO A 228 -11.13 22.53 -10.52
CA PRO A 228 -11.63 22.29 -11.86
C PRO A 228 -12.45 23.51 -12.30
N GLU A 229 -12.12 24.09 -13.46
CA GLU A 229 -12.90 25.19 -14.06
C GLU A 229 -14.31 24.73 -14.46
N ALA A 230 -14.52 23.42 -14.59
CA ALA A 230 -15.81 22.79 -14.84
C ALA A 230 -15.98 21.54 -13.97
N THR A 231 -17.04 21.52 -13.19
CA THR A 231 -17.55 20.30 -12.54
C THR A 231 -17.91 19.30 -13.63
N ILE A 232 -17.63 18.01 -13.42
CA ILE A 232 -18.25 16.95 -14.24
C ILE A 232 -19.76 17.11 -14.11
N SER A 233 -20.40 17.58 -15.18
CA SER A 233 -21.86 17.57 -15.28
C SER A 233 -22.28 16.11 -15.45
N THR A 234 -22.67 15.48 -14.35
CA THR A 234 -23.43 14.23 -14.42
C THR A 234 -24.85 14.60 -14.81
N THR A 235 -25.08 14.76 -16.12
CA THR A 235 -26.42 14.65 -16.68
C THR A 235 -26.72 13.16 -16.82
N TRP A 236 -27.35 12.61 -15.78
CA TRP A 236 -28.13 11.37 -15.89
C TRP A 236 -29.57 11.72 -16.23
#